data_AF-A0A1M6RTV8-F1
#
_entry.id   AF-A0A1M6RTV8-F1
#
_cell.length_a   1.000
_cell.length_b   1.000
_cell.length_c   1.000
_cell.angle_alpha   90.00
_cell.angle_beta   90.00
_cell.angle_gamma   90.00
#
_symmetry.space_group_name_H-M   'P 1'
#
loop_
_entity.id
_entity.type
_entity.pdbx_description
1 polymer ?
#
loop_
_entity_poly.entity_id
_entity_poly.type
_entity_poly.pdbx_seq_one_letter_code
_entity_poly.pdbx_strand_id
1 'polypeptide(L)'
;MNKCSCCSGGEQFNKPVLGEYVCYCNKVTEKDIVDAISKGANSVKEVIEKTGAMKNSNCAVNNPKGTCCYPDIVEVFNKHKK
;
A
#
# COMPACT_ATOMS: atom_id res chain seq x y z
N MET A 1 10.73 3.21 50.09
CA MET A 1 11.38 2.51 48.96
C MET A 1 10.33 1.71 48.21
N ASN A 2 10.13 2.01 46.92
CA ASN A 2 9.93 1.06 45.81
C ASN A 2 9.62 1.88 44.56
N LYS A 3 10.71 2.30 43.92
CA LYS A 3 10.73 2.98 42.65
C LYS A 3 10.85 1.90 41.58
N CYS A 4 9.73 1.37 41.11
CA CYS A 4 9.74 0.59 39.87
C CYS A 4 9.87 1.57 38.71
N SER A 5 11.10 1.66 38.20
CA SER A 5 11.51 2.44 37.03
C SER A 5 11.71 1.48 35.87
N CYS A 6 10.63 1.09 35.19
CA CYS A 6 10.73 0.33 33.95
C CYS A 6 9.75 0.91 32.93
N CYS A 7 10.31 1.35 31.81
CA CYS A 7 9.63 1.76 30.57
C CYS A 7 9.21 3.24 30.48
N SER A 8 10.19 4.12 30.35
CA SER A 8 10.07 5.31 29.51
C SER A 8 10.14 4.88 28.05
N GLY A 9 9.01 4.51 27.46
CA GLY A 9 8.92 4.17 26.04
C GLY A 9 7.54 4.55 25.55
N GLY A 10 7.44 5.63 24.79
CA GLY A 10 6.19 6.01 24.14
C GLY A 10 5.77 4.88 23.20
N GLU A 11 4.73 4.15 23.59
CA GLU A 11 4.07 3.19 22.73
C GLU A 11 3.43 3.98 21.59
N GLN A 12 4.10 4.04 20.44
CA GLN A 12 3.40 4.27 19.19
C GLN A 12 2.46 3.09 19.03
N PHE A 13 1.20 3.31 19.38
CA PHE A 13 0.11 2.42 19.09
C PHE A 13 0.18 2.06 17.60
N ASN A 14 0.71 0.87 17.31
CA ASN A 14 0.51 0.20 16.03
C ASN A 14 -0.99 -0.06 15.91
N LYS A 15 -1.72 0.96 15.45
CA LYS A 15 -3.08 0.78 14.97
C LYS A 15 -2.99 -0.23 13.84
N PRO A 16 -3.86 -1.24 13.77
CA PRO A 16 -3.96 -2.06 12.59
C PRO A 16 -4.36 -1.13 11.43
N VAL A 17 -3.40 -0.86 10.55
CA VAL A 17 -3.64 -0.05 9.35
C VAL A 17 -4.54 -0.89 8.46
N LEU A 18 -5.81 -0.53 8.38
CA LEU A 18 -6.76 -1.16 7.49
C LEU A 18 -6.32 -0.82 6.04
N GLY A 19 -5.49 -1.70 5.48
CA GLY A 19 -4.95 -1.60 4.13
C GLY A 19 -3.65 -0.81 3.98
N GLU A 20 -2.52 -1.38 4.41
CA GLU A 20 -1.19 -0.85 4.03
C GLU A 20 -0.96 -0.91 2.52
N TYR A 21 -1.56 -1.90 1.84
CA TYR A 21 -1.32 -2.19 0.44
C TYR A 21 -2.55 -1.99 -0.43
N VAL A 22 -2.34 -1.36 -1.58
CA VAL A 22 -3.27 -1.36 -2.71
C VAL A 22 -3.17 -2.68 -3.47
N CYS A 23 -1.95 -3.19 -3.71
CA CYS A 23 -1.72 -4.53 -4.25
C CYS A 23 -1.05 -5.42 -3.19
N TYR A 24 -1.81 -6.33 -2.61
CA TYR A 24 -1.29 -7.26 -1.59
C TYR A 24 -0.31 -8.30 -2.16
N CYS A 25 -0.55 -8.78 -3.39
CA CYS A 25 0.29 -9.79 -4.04
C CYS A 25 1.76 -9.32 -4.21
N ASN A 26 1.94 -8.03 -4.44
CA ASN A 26 3.24 -7.43 -4.73
C ASN A 26 3.63 -6.34 -3.71
N LYS A 27 2.90 -6.23 -2.59
CA LYS A 27 3.13 -5.27 -1.51
C LYS A 27 3.28 -3.82 -1.98
N VAL A 28 2.41 -3.39 -2.90
CA VAL A 28 2.39 -2.02 -3.44
C VAL A 28 1.43 -1.16 -2.61
N THR A 29 1.92 -0.03 -2.11
CA THR A 29 1.18 0.95 -1.31
C THR A 29 0.61 2.09 -2.16
N GLU A 30 -0.28 2.92 -1.61
CA GLU A 30 -0.71 4.16 -2.26
C GLU A 30 0.49 5.10 -2.52
N LYS A 31 1.45 5.16 -1.59
CA LYS A 31 2.68 5.96 -1.75
C LYS A 31 3.50 5.52 -2.96
N ASP A 32 3.64 4.23 -3.21
CA ASP A 32 4.38 3.73 -4.37
C ASP A 32 3.73 4.18 -5.69
N ILE A 33 2.39 4.20 -5.72
CA ILE A 33 1.63 4.69 -6.88
C ILE A 33 1.84 6.20 -7.05
N VAL A 34 1.74 6.99 -5.99
CA VAL A 34 1.98 8.45 -6.02
C VAL A 34 3.41 8.76 -6.45
N ASP A 35 4.40 8.02 -5.95
CA ASP A 35 5.79 8.17 -6.33
C ASP A 35 6.01 7.78 -7.81
N ALA A 36 5.29 6.78 -8.33
CA ALA A 36 5.33 6.42 -9.75
C ALA A 36 4.74 7.52 -10.65
N ILE A 37 3.60 8.11 -10.26
CA ILE A 37 2.99 9.26 -10.95
C ILE A 37 3.95 10.45 -10.95
N SER A 38 4.54 10.76 -9.80
CA SER A 38 5.53 11.85 -9.66
C SER A 38 6.79 11.62 -10.50
N LYS A 39 7.13 10.36 -10.80
CA LYS A 39 8.21 9.94 -11.72
C LYS A 39 7.73 9.79 -13.17
N GLY A 40 6.62 10.42 -13.53
CA GLY A 40 6.12 10.53 -14.90
C GLY A 40 5.31 9.33 -15.40
N ALA A 41 4.69 8.53 -14.52
CA ALA A 41 3.68 7.56 -14.96
C ALA A 41 2.38 8.28 -15.37
N ASN A 42 2.07 8.29 -16.67
CA ASN A 42 0.93 9.02 -17.23
C ASN A 42 -0.30 8.13 -17.47
N SER A 43 -0.16 6.83 -17.22
CA SER A 43 -1.20 5.81 -17.39
C SER A 43 -1.16 4.78 -16.26
N VAL A 44 -2.30 4.12 -16.01
CA VAL A 44 -2.40 3.00 -15.05
C VAL A 44 -1.42 1.88 -15.41
N LYS A 45 -1.22 1.63 -16.71
CA LYS A 45 -0.25 0.65 -17.20
C LYS A 45 1.17 0.99 -16.75
N GLU A 46 1.60 2.23 -16.92
CA GLU A 46 2.93 2.68 -16.49
C GLU A 46 3.10 2.61 -14.96
N VAL A 47 2.04 2.90 -14.19
CA VAL A 47 2.04 2.70 -12.74
C VAL A 47 2.29 1.23 -12.40
N ILE A 48 1.57 0.31 -13.04
CA ILE A 48 1.74 -1.14 -12.84
C ILE A 48 3.17 -1.58 -13.19
N GLU A 49 3.71 -1.10 -14.31
CA GLU A 49 5.08 -1.41 -14.76
C GLU A 49 6.14 -0.92 -13.76
N LYS A 50 6.01 0.33 -13.28
CA LYS A 50 6.97 0.96 -12.36
C LYS A 50 6.87 0.44 -10.92
N THR A 51 5.68 0.15 -10.43
CA THR A 51 5.46 -0.34 -9.05
C THR A 51 5.60 -1.85 -8.92
N GLY A 52 5.43 -2.59 -10.02
CA GLY A 52 5.42 -4.05 -10.00
C GLY A 52 4.12 -4.66 -9.47
N ALA A 53 3.05 -3.86 -9.33
CA ALA A 53 1.73 -4.38 -9.00
C ALA A 53 1.31 -5.51 -9.97
N MET A 54 0.48 -6.44 -9.49
CA MET A 54 -0.14 -7.50 -10.30
C MET A 54 0.82 -8.55 -10.93
N LYS A 55 2.15 -8.45 -10.78
CA LYS A 55 3.13 -9.36 -11.39
C LYS A 55 3.08 -10.81 -10.87
N ASN A 56 2.82 -11.01 -9.58
CA ASN A 56 2.80 -12.34 -8.93
C ASN A 56 1.41 -12.64 -8.36
N SER A 57 0.40 -12.59 -9.23
CA SER A 57 -1.00 -12.60 -8.81
C SER A 57 -1.40 -13.88 -8.06
N ASN A 58 -1.86 -13.72 -6.82
CA ASN A 58 -2.57 -14.73 -6.03
C ASN A 58 -3.68 -14.05 -5.21
N CYS A 59 -4.54 -13.29 -5.90
CA CYS A 59 -5.46 -12.33 -5.29
C CYS A 59 -6.52 -12.97 -4.39
N ALA A 60 -6.97 -14.19 -4.72
CA ALA A 60 -7.94 -14.92 -3.93
C ALA A 60 -7.42 -15.27 -2.51
N VAL A 61 -6.10 -15.37 -2.35
CA VAL A 61 -5.45 -15.68 -1.07
C VAL A 61 -4.89 -14.42 -0.41
N ASN A 62 -4.21 -13.58 -1.19
CA ASN A 62 -3.41 -12.48 -0.64
C ASN A 62 -4.20 -11.18 -0.46
N ASN A 63 -5.20 -10.90 -1.31
CA ASN A 63 -6.00 -9.69 -1.17
C ASN A 63 -7.18 -9.97 -0.21
N PRO A 64 -7.38 -9.20 0.87
CA PRO A 64 -8.54 -9.36 1.76
C PRO A 64 -9.90 -9.29 1.05
N LYS A 65 -9.97 -8.61 -0.10
CA LYS A 65 -11.18 -8.57 -0.94
C LYS A 65 -11.41 -9.86 -1.73
N GLY A 66 -10.41 -10.74 -1.80
CA GLY A 66 -10.41 -11.94 -2.65
C GLY A 66 -10.38 -11.66 -4.16
N THR A 67 -10.23 -10.40 -4.57
CA THR A 67 -10.33 -9.95 -5.96
C THR A 67 -9.07 -9.20 -6.41
N CYS A 68 -8.90 -8.99 -7.71
CA CYS A 68 -7.77 -8.26 -8.26
C CYS A 68 -7.77 -6.78 -7.79
N CYS A 69 -6.59 -6.25 -7.43
CA CYS A 69 -6.40 -4.86 -7.00
C CYS A 69 -6.51 -3.82 -8.12
N TYR A 70 -6.73 -4.22 -9.38
CA TYR A 70 -6.76 -3.28 -10.51
C TYR A 70 -7.74 -2.10 -10.31
N PRO A 71 -9.00 -2.28 -9.84
CA PRO A 71 -9.90 -1.16 -9.59
C PRO A 71 -9.34 -0.19 -8.55
N ASP A 72 -8.69 -0.69 -7.51
CA ASP A 72 -8.09 0.12 -6.45
C ASP A 72 -6.90 0.95 -6.99
N ILE A 73 -6.08 0.37 -7.88
CA ILE A 73 -5.00 1.09 -8.56
C ILE A 73 -5.57 2.20 -9.45
N VAL A 74 -6.66 1.94 -10.18
CA VAL A 74 -7.33 2.95 -11.02
C VAL A 74 -7.87 4.10 -10.16
N GLU A 75 -8.50 3.78 -9.03
CA GLU A 75 -9.01 4.78 -8.09
C GLU A 75 -7.90 5.68 -7.56
N VAL A 76 -6.81 5.09 -7.05
CA VAL A 76 -5.64 5.84 -6.56
C VAL A 76 -5.01 6.66 -7.69
N PHE A 77 -4.87 6.10 -8.88
CA PHE A 77 -4.31 6.81 -10.02
C PHE A 77 -5.15 8.03 -10.39
N ASN A 78 -6.48 7.89 -10.50
CA ASN A 78 -7.38 8.99 -10.85
C ASN A 78 -7.44 10.05 -9.75
N LYS A 79 -7.31 9.66 -8.48
CA LYS A 79 -7.25 10.58 -7.33
C LYS A 79 -6.03 11.51 -7.39
N HIS A 80 -4.90 11.04 -7.91
CA HIS A 80 -3.62 11.75 -7.88
C HIS A 80 -3.12 12.25 -9.24
N LYS A 81 -3.73 11.79 -10.34
CA LYS A 81 -3.49 12.33 -11.67
C LYS A 81 -4.08 13.73 -11.75
N LYS A 82 -3.22 14.73 -11.94
CA LYS A 82 -3.59 16.13 -12.20
C LYS A 82 -3.89 16.35 -13.68
#